data_AF-A0A2V7Q842-F1
#
_entry.id   AF-A0A2V7Q842-F1
#
_cell.length_a   1.000
_cell.length_b   1.000
_cell.length_c   1.000
_cell.angle_alpha   90.00
_cell.angle_beta   90.00
_cell.angle_gamma   90.00
#
_symmetry.space_group_name_H-M   'P 1'
#
loop_
_entity.id
_entity.type
_entity.pdbx_description
1 polymer ?
#
loop_
_entity_poly.entity_id
_entity_poly.type
_entity_poly.pdbx_seq_one_letter_code
_entity_poly.pdbx_strand_id
1 'polypeptide(L)' 'DGSGFDLLRELRAAAATRAFPVIVLTAEGEDRILGEAESLGAGLLTKPFSPSKLTARIAAILGDAPPPSVPPAPQDPR' A
#
# COMPACT_ATOMS: atom_id res chain seq x y z
N ASP A 1 -20.80 9.26 10.07
CA ASP A 1 -19.42 8.74 10.05
C ASP A 1 -19.37 7.45 9.27
N GLY A 2 -19.08 7.52 7.96
CA GLY A 2 -18.77 6.32 7.19
C GLY A 2 -17.31 5.97 7.43
N SER A 3 -17.01 4.73 7.85
CA SER A 3 -15.63 4.28 7.98
C SER A 3 -14.98 4.26 6.61
N GLY A 4 -13.69 4.61 6.51
CA GLY A 4 -12.94 4.51 5.24
C GLY A 4 -12.98 3.08 4.64
N PHE A 5 -13.21 2.07 5.48
CA PHE A 5 -13.39 0.69 5.05
C PHE A 5 -14.76 0.41 4.44
N ASP A 6 -15.82 1.09 4.86
CA ASP A 6 -17.14 0.93 4.25
C ASP A 6 -17.11 1.46 2.81
N LEU A 7 -16.46 2.60 2.61
CA LEU A 7 -16.19 3.13 1.27
C LEU A 7 -15.34 2.14 0.44
N LEU A 8 -14.30 1.54 1.03
CA LEU A 8 -13.50 0.55 0.31
C LEU A 8 -14.34 -0.68 -0.09
N ARG A 9 -15.24 -1.15 0.77
CA ARG A 9 -16.18 -2.24 0.42
C ARG A 9 -17.08 -1.85 -0.74
N GLU A 10 -17.66 -0.65 -0.72
CA GLU A 10 -18.49 -0.13 -1.80
C GLU A 10 -17.72 -0.06 -3.12
N LEU A 11 -16.49 0.46 -3.10
CA LEU A 11 -15.62 0.52 -4.28
C LEU A 11 -15.30 -0.87 -4.82
N ARG A 12 -15.12 -1.88 -3.96
CA ARG A 12 -14.87 -3.27 -4.38
C ARG A 12 -16.13 -3.98 -4.88
N ALA A 13 -17.31 -3.59 -4.43
CA ALA A 13 -18.59 -4.17 -4.86
C ALA A 13 -19.00 -3.70 -6.26
N ALA A 14 -18.66 -2.47 -6.66
CA ALA A 14 -19.03 -1.92 -7.96
C ALA A 14 -18.04 -2.31 -9.07
N ALA A 15 -18.54 -2.89 -10.17
CA ALA A 15 -17.72 -3.37 -11.28
C ALA A 15 -16.80 -2.29 -11.89
N ALA A 16 -17.28 -1.05 -11.96
CA ALA A 16 -16.54 0.07 -12.53
C ALA A 16 -15.33 0.50 -11.69
N THR A 17 -15.33 0.25 -10.37
CA THR A 17 -14.32 0.75 -9.43
C THR A 17 -13.56 -0.36 -8.72
N ARG A 18 -13.98 -1.63 -8.86
CA ARG A 18 -13.40 -2.78 -8.17
C ARG A 18 -11.89 -2.92 -8.39
N ALA A 19 -11.42 -2.55 -9.59
CA ALA A 19 -10.00 -2.62 -9.96
C ALA A 19 -9.17 -1.41 -9.52
N PHE A 20 -9.78 -0.37 -8.93
CA PHE A 20 -9.03 0.83 -8.58
C PHE A 20 -7.99 0.54 -7.48
N PRO A 21 -6.75 1.00 -7.68
CA PRO A 21 -5.74 0.91 -6.64
C PRO A 21 -6.12 1.82 -5.46
N VAL A 22 -6.13 1.27 -4.25
CA VAL A 22 -6.44 2.00 -3.03
C VAL A 22 -5.29 1.83 -2.04
N ILE A 23 -4.90 2.93 -1.39
CA ILE A 23 -3.95 2.95 -0.28
C ILE A 23 -4.70 3.38 0.98
N VAL A 24 -4.64 2.56 2.02
CA VAL A 24 -5.14 2.89 3.36
C VAL A 24 -4.01 3.50 4.19
N LEU A 25 -4.26 4.67 4.77
CA LEU A 25 -3.33 5.37 5.65
C LEU A 25 -3.68 5.07 7.10
N THR A 26 -2.82 4.32 7.79
CA THR A 26 -3.07 3.85 9.17
C THR A 26 -2.14 4.53 10.19
N ALA A 27 -2.53 4.61 11.47
CA ALA A 27 -1.56 4.88 12.53
C ALA A 27 -0.71 3.62 12.81
N GLU A 28 0.44 3.80 13.45
CA GLU A 28 1.28 2.69 13.88
C GLU A 28 0.59 1.86 14.99
N GLY A 29 0.65 0.53 14.90
CA GLY A 29 0.09 -0.39 15.91
C GLY A 29 -1.37 -0.83 15.71
N GLU A 30 -2.00 -0.53 14.56
CA GLU A 30 -3.38 -0.94 14.29
C GLU A 30 -3.45 -2.23 13.45
N ASP A 31 -3.12 -3.38 14.05
CA ASP A 31 -3.09 -4.70 13.38
C ASP A 31 -4.44 -5.09 12.74
N ARG A 32 -5.56 -4.65 13.35
CA ARG A 32 -6.90 -4.88 12.79
C ARG A 32 -7.09 -4.20 11.43
N ILE A 33 -6.52 -3.00 11.25
CA ILE A 33 -6.60 -2.24 10.00
C ILE A 33 -5.78 -2.92 8.92
N LEU A 34 -4.63 -3.50 9.28
CA LEU A 34 -3.80 -4.29 8.37
C LEU A 34 -4.59 -5.46 7.78
N GLY A 35 -5.16 -6.31 8.64
CA GLY A 35 -5.93 -7.48 8.19
C GLY A 35 -7.15 -7.12 7.35
N GLU A 36 -7.87 -6.06 7.71
CA GLU A 36 -9.06 -5.62 6.98
C GLU A 36 -8.71 -5.04 5.60
N ALA A 37 -7.68 -4.18 5.52
CA ALA A 37 -7.22 -3.62 4.25
C ALA A 37 -6.64 -4.68 3.31
N GLU A 38 -5.87 -5.64 3.83
CA GLU A 38 -5.36 -6.78 3.05
C GLU A 38 -6.49 -7.64 2.50
N SER A 39 -7.51 -7.95 3.32
CA SER A 39 -8.67 -8.74 2.88
C SER A 39 -9.46 -8.08 1.74
N LEU A 40 -9.42 -6.74 1.65
CA LEU A 40 -10.08 -5.94 0.62
C LEU A 40 -9.14 -5.59 -0.55
N GLY A 41 -7.90 -6.11 -0.54
CA GLY A 41 -6.92 -5.86 -1.60
C GLY A 41 -6.50 -4.40 -1.69
N ALA A 42 -6.38 -3.70 -0.56
CA ALA A 42 -5.81 -2.36 -0.50
C ALA A 42 -4.34 -2.43 -0.06
N GLY A 43 -3.51 -1.52 -0.59
CA GLY A 43 -2.18 -1.31 -0.05
C GLY A 43 -2.25 -0.54 1.27
N LEU A 44 -1.31 -0.77 2.18
CA LEU A 44 -1.14 0.07 3.36
C LEU A 44 0.03 1.04 3.25
N LEU A 45 -0.09 2.15 3.97
CA LEU A 45 0.99 3.05 4.33
C LEU A 45 0.78 3.55 5.77
N THR A 46 1.75 3.33 6.65
CA THR A 46 1.70 3.78 8.05
C THR A 46 2.04 5.27 8.16
N LYS A 47 1.39 5.97 9.09
CA LYS A 47 1.67 7.34 9.48
C LYS A 47 2.61 7.35 10.69
N PRO A 48 3.52 8.35 10.81
CA PRO A 48 3.80 9.38 9.80
C PRO A 48 4.60 8.83 8.61
N PHE A 49 4.30 9.30 7.41
CA PHE A 49 5.05 8.95 6.19
C PHE A 49 5.72 10.18 5.58
N SER A 50 6.82 9.96 4.88
CA SER A 50 7.43 10.99 4.05
C SER A 50 6.77 11.04 2.67
N PRO A 51 6.80 12.20 1.97
CA PRO A 51 6.34 12.29 0.58
C PRO A 51 6.99 11.23 -0.33
N SER A 52 8.30 10.98 -0.18
CA SER A 52 9.01 9.97 -0.96
C SER A 52 8.48 8.55 -0.73
N LYS A 53 8.09 8.20 0.51
CA LYS A 53 7.46 6.90 0.81
C LYS A 53 6.10 6.77 0.12
N LEU A 54 5.29 7.84 0.11
CA LEU A 54 4.00 7.84 -0.58
C LEU A 54 4.18 7.67 -2.09
N THR A 55 5.08 8.45 -2.71
CA THR A 55 5.36 8.36 -4.16
C THR A 55 5.86 6.97 -4.54
N ALA A 56 6.80 6.40 -3.79
CA ALA A 56 7.29 5.04 -4.03
C ALA A 56 6.16 4.00 -3.90
N ARG A 57 5.25 4.16 -2.94
CA ARG A 57 4.11 3.25 -2.77
C ARG A 57 3.12 3.34 -3.92
N ILE A 58 2.84 4.54 -4.40
CA ILE A 58 1.98 4.77 -5.58
C ILE A 58 2.61 4.12 -6.81
N ALA A 59 3.90 4.37 -7.07
CA ALA A 59 4.62 3.77 -8.20
C ALA A 59 4.56 2.24 -8.15
N ALA A 60 4.78 1.63 -6.99
CA ALA A 60 4.70 0.17 -6.82
C ALA A 60 3.32 -0.41 -7.14
N ILE A 61 2.24 0.28 -6.77
CA ILE A 61 0.88 -0.20 -7.04
C ILE A 61 0.50 -0.02 -8.51
N LEU A 62 1.02 1.01 -9.18
CA LEU A 62 0.80 1.24 -10.61
C LEU A 62 1.71 0.39 -11.51
N GLY A 63 2.62 -0.40 -10.93
CA GLY A 63 3.57 -1.23 -11.69
C GLY A 63 4.78 -0.45 -12.23
N ASP A 64 5.00 0.77 -11.75
CA ASP A 64 6.09 1.68 -12.12
C ASP A 64 7.22 1.72 -11.05
N ALA A 65 7.21 0.77 -10.10
CA ALA A 65 8.29 0.71 -9.12
C ALA A 65 9.61 0.34 -9.80
N PRO A 66 10.69 1.13 -9.61
CA PRO A 66 12.01 0.66 -9.97
C PRO A 66 12.29 -0.65 -9.25
N PRO A 67 12.98 -1.62 -9.89
CA PRO A 67 13.29 -2.89 -9.26
C PRO A 67 13.95 -2.64 -7.90
N PRO A 68 13.65 -3.47 -6.88
CA PRO A 68 14.34 -3.33 -5.60
C PRO A 68 15.83 -3.37 -5.89
N SER A 69 16.54 -2.31 -5.50
CA SER A 69 17.98 -2.23 -5.63
C SER A 69 18.56 -3.38 -4.79
N VAL A 70 18.86 -4.50 -5.44
CA VAL A 70 19.62 -5.60 -4.85
C VAL A 70 20.93 -4.97 -4.36
N PRO A 71 21.23 -4.97 -3.05
CA PRO A 71 22.52 -4.50 -2.58
C PRO A 71 23.60 -5.26 -3.33
N PRO A 72 24.64 -4.59 -3.87
CA PRO A 72 25.73 -5.30 -4.53
C PRO A 72 26.24 -6.38 -3.58
N ALA A 73 26.31 -7.62 -4.07
CA ALA A 73 26.82 -8.75 -3.31
C ALA A 73 28.17 -8.35 -2.68
N PRO A 74 28.47 -8.80 -1.44
CA PRO A 74 29.75 -8.54 -0.80
C PRO A 74 30.86 -8.95 -1.77
N GLN A 75 31.60 -7.97 -2.29
CA GLN A 75 32.75 -8.24 -3.13
C GLN A 75 33.84 -8.77 -2.19
N ASP A 76 34.20 -10.03 -2.35
CA ASP A 76 35.20 -10.71 -1.55
C ASP A 76 36.58 -10.06 -1.80
N PRO A 77 37.22 -9.44 -0.79
CA PRO A 77 38.52 -8.81 -0.97
C PRO A 77 39.58 -9.91 -1.04
N ARG A 78 40.01 -10.20 -2.26
CA ARG A 78 41.10 -11.13 -2.57
C ARG A 78 42.48 -10.54 -2.28
#